data_AF-A0A961F9V8-F1
#
_entry.id   AF-A0A961F9V8-F1
#
_cell.length_a   1.000
_cell.length_b   1.000
_cell.length_c   1.000
_cell.angle_alpha   90.00
_cell.angle_beta   90.00
_cell.angle_gamma   90.00
#
_symmetry.space_group_name_H-M   'P 1'
#
loop_
_entity.id
_entity.type
_entity.pdbx_description
1 polymer ?
#
loop_
_entity_poly.entity_id
_entity_poly.type
_entity_poly.pdbx_seq_one_letter_code
_entity_poly.pdbx_strand_id
1 'polypeptide(L)'
;MAGKEQGGHLGDAYGAAGPEEVAGVYDRWAESYDAEMGAAGYRHPSICLALLTRHLAAGAAPLLDAGAGTGLIGEWLGLLGYPQVEALDLSPGMLAVAARKGVYARLHQLALGGPLPFATDHFAGIVSAGVFTTGHVGAEALPELIRIGRPGGVIVLTVKTALWSGGFGDAVSALAGEGRIA
;
A
#
# COMPACT_ATOMS: atom_id res chain seq x y z
N MET A 1 -10.10 7.55 -31.39
CA MET A 1 -8.78 8.18 -31.54
C MET A 1 -7.79 7.37 -30.74
N ALA A 2 -6.71 6.95 -31.39
CA ALA A 2 -5.71 6.01 -30.86
C ALA A 2 -4.90 6.61 -29.70
N GLY A 3 -4.32 5.71 -28.89
CA GLY A 3 -3.77 5.94 -27.56
C GLY A 3 -2.78 7.11 -27.45
N LYS A 4 -2.93 7.87 -26.37
CA LYS A 4 -1.83 8.67 -25.82
C LYS A 4 -0.83 7.69 -25.20
N GLU A 5 0.40 7.76 -25.68
CA GLU A 5 1.57 7.16 -25.06
C GLU A 5 1.56 7.41 -23.55
N GLN A 6 1.78 6.37 -22.75
CA GLN A 6 1.94 6.51 -21.30
C GLN A 6 3.31 7.13 -20.97
N GLY A 7 3.55 8.36 -21.41
CA GLY A 7 4.75 9.12 -21.09
C GLY A 7 4.52 9.99 -19.85
N GLY A 8 5.32 9.76 -18.80
CA GLY A 8 5.28 10.48 -17.52
C GLY A 8 5.83 9.64 -16.35
N HIS A 9 5.88 10.21 -15.14
CA HIS A 9 6.43 9.54 -13.95
C HIS A 9 5.81 8.16 -13.66
N LEU A 10 4.53 7.96 -13.99
CA LEU A 10 3.84 6.67 -13.84
C LEU A 10 4.40 5.59 -14.80
N GLY A 11 4.77 5.98 -16.02
CA GLY A 11 5.41 5.08 -16.99
C GLY A 11 6.83 4.71 -16.55
N ASP A 12 7.58 5.69 -16.06
CA ASP A 12 8.93 5.49 -15.52
C ASP A 12 8.93 4.54 -14.32
N ALA A 13 7.95 4.67 -13.42
CA ALA A 13 7.82 3.79 -12.26
C ALA A 13 7.58 2.34 -12.69
N TYR A 14 6.71 2.10 -13.68
CA TYR A 14 6.45 0.74 -14.19
C TYR A 14 7.60 0.15 -15.02
N GLY A 15 8.53 0.97 -15.50
CA GLY A 15 9.69 0.55 -16.29
C GLY A 15 10.96 0.29 -15.48
N ALA A 16 10.98 0.67 -14.20
CA ALA A 16 12.15 0.55 -13.33
C ALA A 16 12.52 -0.92 -13.05
N ALA A 17 13.82 -1.22 -13.01
CA ALA A 17 14.35 -2.59 -12.93
C ALA A 17 14.69 -3.05 -11.51
N GLY A 18 14.44 -2.23 -10.48
CA GLY A 18 14.67 -2.63 -9.09
C GLY A 18 14.25 -1.58 -8.04
N PRO A 19 14.27 -1.95 -6.75
CA PRO A 19 13.73 -1.12 -5.66
C PRO A 19 14.34 0.28 -5.58
N GLU A 20 15.65 0.42 -5.77
CA GLU A 20 16.33 1.73 -5.71
C GLU A 20 15.90 2.66 -6.84
N GLU A 21 15.72 2.12 -8.05
CA GLU A 21 15.28 2.91 -9.21
C GLU A 21 13.80 3.32 -9.05
N VAL A 22 12.97 2.40 -8.57
CA VAL A 22 11.57 2.68 -8.20
C VAL A 22 11.50 3.81 -7.18
N ALA A 23 12.30 3.73 -6.10
CA ALA A 23 12.36 4.77 -5.07
C ALA A 23 12.76 6.13 -5.67
N GLY A 24 13.77 6.16 -6.53
CA GLY A 24 14.22 7.38 -7.18
C GLY A 24 13.18 8.02 -8.11
N VAL A 25 12.36 7.21 -8.80
CA VAL A 25 11.24 7.75 -9.60
C VAL A 25 10.20 8.39 -8.69
N TYR A 26 9.79 7.72 -7.62
CA TYR A 26 8.81 8.26 -6.67
C TYR A 26 9.32 9.49 -5.92
N ASP A 27 10.61 9.53 -5.56
CA ASP A 27 11.23 10.70 -4.94
C ASP A 27 11.07 11.95 -5.81
N ARG A 28 11.26 11.83 -7.14
CA ARG A 28 11.10 12.94 -8.08
C ARG A 28 9.64 13.34 -8.28
N TRP A 29 8.71 12.43 -8.04
CA TRP A 29 7.28 12.63 -8.28
C TRP A 29 6.51 13.08 -7.02
N ALA A 30 7.12 12.97 -5.84
CA ALA A 30 6.43 13.10 -4.55
C ALA A 30 5.60 14.39 -4.38
N GLU A 31 6.13 15.56 -4.80
CA GLU A 31 5.45 16.85 -4.61
C GLU A 31 4.22 17.05 -5.52
N SER A 32 4.18 16.42 -6.70
CA SER A 32 3.07 16.55 -7.66
C SER A 32 2.16 15.31 -7.72
N TYR A 33 2.54 14.21 -7.06
CA TYR A 33 1.85 12.93 -7.09
C TYR A 33 0.35 13.03 -6.82
N ASP A 34 -0.03 13.64 -5.69
CA ASP A 34 -1.44 13.71 -5.24
C ASP A 34 -2.32 14.43 -6.28
N ALA A 35 -1.81 15.51 -6.86
CA ALA A 35 -2.52 16.30 -7.86
C ALA A 35 -2.66 15.54 -9.19
N GLU A 36 -1.58 14.90 -9.67
CA GLU A 36 -1.58 14.13 -10.91
C GLU A 36 -2.46 12.89 -10.82
N MET A 37 -2.36 12.13 -9.72
CA MET A 37 -3.19 10.96 -9.47
C MET A 37 -4.66 11.33 -9.27
N GLY A 38 -4.93 12.44 -8.59
CA GLY A 38 -6.27 13.00 -8.47
C GLY A 38 -6.88 13.34 -9.84
N ALA A 39 -6.13 14.02 -10.71
CA ALA A 39 -6.56 14.34 -12.07
C ALA A 39 -6.76 13.10 -12.95
N ALA A 40 -5.99 12.03 -12.71
CA ALA A 40 -6.16 10.74 -13.37
C ALA A 40 -7.35 9.92 -12.85
N GLY A 41 -8.08 10.41 -11.83
CA GLY A 41 -9.23 9.72 -11.26
C GLY A 41 -8.86 8.54 -10.36
N TYR A 42 -7.71 8.59 -9.70
CA TYR A 42 -7.23 7.56 -8.78
C TYR A 42 -8.15 7.43 -7.55
N ARG A 43 -9.01 6.41 -7.56
CA ARG A 43 -10.02 6.16 -6.51
C ARG A 43 -9.61 5.10 -5.48
N HIS A 44 -8.44 4.48 -5.65
CA HIS A 44 -8.00 3.37 -4.81
C HIS A 44 -7.98 3.72 -3.30
N PRO A 45 -7.50 4.89 -2.86
CA PRO A 45 -7.52 5.26 -1.43
C PRO A 45 -8.94 5.22 -0.84
N SER A 46 -9.91 5.84 -1.51
CA SER A 46 -11.30 5.88 -1.05
C SER A 46 -11.95 4.49 -1.00
N ILE A 47 -11.66 3.63 -1.99
CA ILE A 47 -12.17 2.25 -2.02
C ILE A 47 -11.54 1.42 -0.89
N CYS A 48 -10.23 1.54 -0.67
CA CYS A 48 -9.54 0.85 0.42
C CYS A 48 -10.09 1.26 1.79
N LEU A 49 -10.29 2.56 2.01
CA LEU A 49 -10.87 3.07 3.25
C LEU A 49 -12.29 2.54 3.48
N ALA A 50 -13.13 2.55 2.45
CA ALA A 50 -14.50 2.03 2.54
C ALA A 50 -14.51 0.53 2.90
N LEU A 51 -13.67 -0.28 2.25
CA LEU A 51 -13.53 -1.71 2.55
C LEU A 51 -12.98 -1.92 3.97
N LEU A 52 -11.96 -1.17 4.37
CA LEU A 52 -11.41 -1.24 5.72
C LEU A 52 -12.51 -0.96 6.76
N THR A 53 -13.23 0.15 6.64
CA THR A 53 -14.31 0.53 7.60
C THR A 53 -15.49 -0.43 7.62
N ARG A 54 -15.71 -1.18 6.54
CA ARG A 54 -16.76 -2.19 6.47
C ARG A 54 -16.40 -3.45 7.26
N HIS A 55 -15.11 -3.78 7.34
CA HIS A 55 -14.63 -5.05 7.87
C HIS A 55 -13.86 -4.92 9.19
N LEU A 56 -13.39 -3.72 9.53
CA LEU A 56 -12.67 -3.42 10.76
C LEU A 56 -13.44 -2.37 11.56
N ALA A 57 -13.64 -2.61 12.85
CA ALA A 57 -14.33 -1.68 13.72
C ALA A 57 -13.46 -0.44 14.00
N ALA A 58 -14.10 0.74 14.10
CA ALA A 58 -13.46 1.94 14.59
C ALA A 58 -12.85 1.71 15.99
N GLY A 59 -11.72 2.37 16.26
CA GLY A 59 -10.91 2.15 17.46
C GLY A 59 -9.91 1.00 17.36
N ALA A 60 -9.94 0.19 16.30
CA ALA A 60 -8.91 -0.80 16.04
C ALA A 60 -7.53 -0.14 15.89
N ALA A 61 -6.51 -0.75 16.47
CA ALA A 61 -5.14 -0.27 16.49
C ALA A 61 -4.16 -1.41 16.86
N PRO A 62 -2.87 -1.33 16.46
CA PRO A 62 -2.34 -0.37 15.49
C PRO A 62 -2.73 -0.75 14.05
N LEU A 63 -2.75 0.22 13.14
CA LEU A 63 -2.90 0.00 11.70
C LEU A 63 -1.57 0.26 10.98
N LEU A 64 -1.37 -0.40 9.83
CA LEU A 64 -0.27 -0.15 8.92
C LEU A 64 -0.78 0.33 7.56
N ASP A 65 -0.28 1.48 7.10
CA ASP A 65 -0.37 1.93 5.72
C ASP A 65 0.89 1.49 4.97
N ALA A 66 0.77 0.42 4.19
CA ALA A 66 1.87 -0.30 3.58
C ALA A 66 2.08 0.18 2.13
N GLY A 67 3.14 0.98 1.93
CA GLY A 67 3.36 1.80 0.74
C GLY A 67 2.52 3.07 0.79
N ALA A 68 2.71 3.84 1.87
CA ALA A 68 1.90 5.01 2.20
C ALA A 68 2.07 6.17 1.20
N GLY A 69 3.15 6.18 0.41
CA GLY A 69 3.49 7.26 -0.50
C GLY A 69 3.54 8.60 0.22
N THR A 70 2.86 9.59 -0.34
CA THR A 70 2.68 10.94 0.22
C THR A 70 1.77 11.00 1.44
N GLY A 71 1.18 9.88 1.86
CA GLY A 71 0.35 9.79 3.06
C GLY A 71 -1.15 10.05 2.86
N LEU A 72 -1.65 9.93 1.64
CA LEU A 72 -3.06 10.20 1.30
C LEU A 72 -4.06 9.43 2.15
N ILE A 73 -3.79 8.14 2.44
CA ILE A 73 -4.70 7.30 3.23
C ILE A 73 -4.67 7.70 4.71
N GLY A 74 -3.48 8.03 5.24
CA GLY A 74 -3.29 8.45 6.63
C GLY A 74 -4.14 9.66 7.04
N GLU A 75 -4.34 10.63 6.13
CA GLU A 75 -5.18 11.82 6.38
C GLU A 75 -6.62 11.48 6.77
N TRP A 76 -7.13 10.35 6.27
CA TRP A 76 -8.50 9.93 6.53
C TRP A 76 -8.62 8.95 7.68
N LEU A 77 -7.62 8.11 7.92
CA LEU A 77 -7.71 7.04 8.93
C LEU A 77 -8.01 7.58 10.33
N GLY A 78 -7.38 8.69 10.74
CA GLY A 78 -7.68 9.33 12.02
C GLY A 78 -9.13 9.84 12.10
N LEU A 79 -9.61 10.49 11.03
CA LEU A 79 -10.99 10.99 10.94
C LEU A 79 -12.03 9.85 10.94
N LEU A 80 -11.66 8.68 10.43
CA LEU A 80 -12.49 7.47 10.40
C LEU A 80 -12.44 6.68 11.72
N GLY A 81 -11.72 7.17 12.74
CA GLY A 81 -11.68 6.59 14.07
C GLY A 81 -10.57 5.55 14.27
N TYR A 82 -9.50 5.57 13.48
CA TYR A 82 -8.32 4.72 13.69
C TYR A 82 -7.17 5.53 14.30
N PRO A 83 -6.92 5.42 15.61
CA PRO A 83 -6.12 6.40 16.35
C PRO A 83 -4.61 6.18 16.26
N GLN A 84 -4.15 5.01 15.84
CA GLN A 84 -2.72 4.66 15.78
C GLN A 84 -2.41 4.02 14.44
N VAL A 85 -1.86 4.82 13.53
CA VAL A 85 -1.48 4.39 12.19
C VAL A 85 0.02 4.57 12.03
N GLU A 86 0.72 3.52 11.64
CA GLU A 86 2.10 3.58 11.18
C GLU A 86 2.12 3.49 9.65
N ALA A 87 3.11 4.11 9.02
CA ALA A 87 3.29 4.04 7.57
C ALA A 87 4.65 3.44 7.25
N LEU A 88 4.71 2.64 6.18
CA LEU A 88 5.97 2.29 5.53
C LEU A 88 5.93 2.72 4.07
N ASP A 89 7.08 3.14 3.55
CA ASP A 89 7.30 3.34 2.12
C ASP A 89 8.79 3.16 1.80
N LEU A 90 9.12 2.83 0.56
CA LEU A 90 10.50 2.68 0.13
C LEU A 90 11.16 4.03 -0.16
N SER A 91 10.38 5.01 -0.62
CA SER A 91 10.84 6.32 -1.07
C SER A 91 11.01 7.32 0.09
N PRO A 92 12.23 7.80 0.36
CA PRO A 92 12.45 8.87 1.34
C PRO A 92 11.68 10.16 1.02
N GLY A 93 11.58 10.52 -0.27
CA GLY A 93 10.87 11.71 -0.72
C GLY A 93 9.37 11.62 -0.42
N MET A 94 8.76 10.47 -0.69
CA MET A 94 7.38 10.19 -0.33
C MET A 94 7.14 10.29 1.18
N LEU A 95 8.01 9.65 1.99
CA LEU A 95 7.93 9.73 3.44
C LEU A 95 8.13 11.15 3.97
N ALA A 96 8.97 11.96 3.32
CA ALA A 96 9.14 13.37 3.69
C ALA A 96 7.84 14.16 3.47
N VAL A 97 7.10 13.90 2.38
CA VAL A 97 5.78 14.49 2.15
C VAL A 97 4.78 14.01 3.22
N ALA A 98 4.73 12.70 3.47
CA ALA A 98 3.84 12.11 4.48
C ALA A 98 4.11 12.65 5.90
N ALA A 99 5.38 12.88 6.26
CA ALA A 99 5.78 13.45 7.54
C ALA A 99 5.19 14.85 7.76
N ARG A 100 5.13 15.68 6.71
CA ARG A 100 4.58 17.04 6.79
C ARG A 100 3.08 17.05 7.10
N LYS A 101 2.37 15.96 6.83
CA LYS A 101 0.94 15.83 7.14
C LYS A 101 0.69 15.59 8.64
N GLY A 102 1.66 15.01 9.35
CA GLY A 102 1.56 14.79 10.81
C GLY A 102 0.49 13.78 11.23
N VAL A 103 0.12 12.86 10.34
CA VAL A 103 -1.02 11.92 10.52
C VAL A 103 -0.60 10.51 10.96
N TYR A 104 0.69 10.18 10.87
CA TYR A 104 1.22 8.87 11.23
C TYR A 104 1.95 8.91 12.58
N ALA A 105 1.73 7.88 13.40
CA ALA A 105 2.45 7.68 14.66
C ALA A 105 3.93 7.35 14.45
N ARG A 106 4.25 6.63 13.36
CA ARG A 106 5.61 6.31 12.93
C ARG A 106 5.69 6.22 11.40
N LEU A 107 6.86 6.54 10.86
CA LEU A 107 7.21 6.38 9.45
C LEU A 107 8.41 5.44 9.35
N HIS A 108 8.31 4.44 8.48
CA HIS A 108 9.33 3.42 8.27
C HIS A 108 9.80 3.42 6.82
N GLN A 109 11.09 3.66 6.60
CA GLN A 109 11.66 3.49 5.26
C GLN A 109 11.98 2.01 5.01
N LEU A 110 11.06 1.28 4.40
CA LEU A 110 11.13 -0.17 4.20
C LEU A 110 10.53 -0.59 2.85
N ALA A 111 11.11 -1.62 2.24
CA ALA A 111 10.54 -2.26 1.05
C ALA A 111 9.56 -3.38 1.46
N LEU A 112 8.44 -3.49 0.73
CA LEU A 112 7.60 -4.69 0.75
C LEU A 112 8.18 -5.77 -0.17
N GLY A 113 7.88 -7.04 0.12
CA GLY A 113 8.37 -8.20 -0.65
C GLY A 113 9.36 -9.10 0.09
N GLY A 114 9.74 -8.73 1.33
CA GLY A 114 10.56 -9.56 2.21
C GLY A 114 10.23 -9.34 3.68
N PRO A 115 10.98 -9.95 4.61
CA PRO A 115 10.76 -9.83 6.04
C PRO A 115 10.83 -8.37 6.52
N LEU A 116 9.85 -7.97 7.31
CA LEU A 116 9.72 -6.66 7.93
C LEU A 116 10.07 -6.73 9.42
N PRO A 117 10.65 -5.66 10.01
CA PRO A 117 11.05 -5.61 11.41
C PRO A 117 9.86 -5.40 12.37
N PHE A 118 8.71 -5.99 12.07
CA PHE A 118 7.52 -5.98 12.91
C PHE A 118 7.31 -7.33 13.58
N ALA A 119 6.76 -7.30 14.79
CA ALA A 119 6.35 -8.51 15.49
C ALA A 119 5.27 -9.26 14.70
N THR A 120 5.22 -10.59 14.87
CA THR A 120 4.10 -11.40 14.41
C THR A 120 2.83 -10.95 15.14
N ASP A 121 1.68 -11.01 14.47
CA ASP A 121 0.36 -10.69 15.01
C ASP A 121 0.21 -9.27 15.57
N HIS A 122 0.88 -8.29 14.97
CA HIS A 122 0.99 -6.93 15.51
C HIS A 122 -0.15 -6.00 15.09
N PHE A 123 -0.44 -5.91 13.79
CA PHE A 123 -1.35 -4.92 13.24
C PHE A 123 -2.80 -5.43 13.20
N ALA A 124 -3.72 -4.61 13.70
CA ALA A 124 -5.16 -4.86 13.64
C ALA A 124 -5.74 -4.70 12.22
N GLY A 125 -5.11 -3.85 11.41
CA GLY A 125 -5.47 -3.66 10.02
C GLY A 125 -4.25 -3.24 9.19
N ILE A 126 -4.20 -3.67 7.94
CA ILE A 126 -3.17 -3.31 6.98
C ILE A 126 -3.87 -2.84 5.70
N VAL A 127 -3.52 -1.66 5.22
CA VAL A 127 -4.00 -1.14 3.93
C VAL A 127 -2.81 -0.95 3.01
N SER A 128 -2.96 -1.32 1.74
CA SER A 128 -1.96 -1.04 0.70
C SER A 128 -2.66 -0.69 -0.61
N ALA A 129 -2.55 0.56 -1.02
CA ALA A 129 -3.15 1.07 -2.26
C ALA A 129 -2.06 1.48 -3.25
N GLY A 130 -2.15 1.00 -4.49
CA GLY A 130 -1.23 1.36 -5.57
C GLY A 130 0.13 0.67 -5.58
N VAL A 131 0.42 -0.24 -4.64
CA VAL A 131 1.73 -0.88 -4.52
C VAL A 131 1.87 -2.15 -5.35
N PHE A 132 0.85 -3.01 -5.34
CA PHE A 132 0.88 -4.31 -6.02
C PHE A 132 0.65 -4.15 -7.54
N THR A 133 1.75 -3.83 -8.23
CA THR A 133 1.80 -3.57 -9.66
C THR A 133 2.94 -4.32 -10.34
N THR A 134 2.92 -4.37 -11.67
CA THR A 134 3.99 -4.99 -12.47
C THR A 134 5.35 -4.33 -12.18
N GLY A 135 6.39 -5.13 -11.91
CA GLY A 135 7.75 -4.64 -11.66
C GLY A 135 8.02 -4.13 -10.24
N HIS A 136 7.03 -4.18 -9.34
CA HIS A 136 7.17 -3.71 -7.96
C HIS A 136 7.10 -4.89 -6.97
N VAL A 137 5.92 -5.19 -6.45
CA VAL A 137 5.69 -6.19 -5.40
C VAL A 137 4.63 -7.16 -5.89
N GLY A 138 4.94 -8.45 -5.85
CA GLY A 138 4.04 -9.54 -6.21
C GLY A 138 3.41 -10.24 -5.00
N ALA A 139 2.92 -11.45 -5.24
CA ALA A 139 2.25 -12.25 -4.21
C ALA A 139 3.19 -12.73 -3.09
N GLU A 140 4.50 -12.65 -3.30
CA GLU A 140 5.55 -12.99 -2.32
C GLU A 140 5.50 -12.15 -1.05
N ALA A 141 4.87 -10.96 -1.08
CA ALA A 141 4.68 -10.15 0.12
C ALA A 141 3.52 -10.63 1.01
N LEU A 142 2.57 -11.44 0.48
CA LEU A 142 1.38 -11.87 1.22
C LEU A 142 1.71 -12.64 2.51
N PRO A 143 2.64 -13.61 2.53
CA PRO A 143 2.97 -14.33 3.75
C PRO A 143 3.45 -13.41 4.87
N GLU A 144 4.21 -12.37 4.52
CA GLU A 144 4.74 -11.41 5.49
C GLU A 144 3.65 -10.47 6.01
N LEU A 145 2.79 -9.95 5.12
CA LEU A 145 1.64 -9.13 5.53
C LEU A 145 0.70 -9.92 6.46
N ILE A 146 0.48 -11.19 6.17
CA ILE A 146 -0.29 -12.09 7.04
C ILE A 146 0.42 -12.30 8.37
N ARG A 147 1.76 -12.50 8.36
CA ARG A 147 2.53 -12.71 9.59
C ARG A 147 2.42 -11.51 10.54
N ILE A 148 2.53 -10.29 10.03
CA ILE A 148 2.49 -9.08 10.87
C ILE A 148 1.05 -8.63 11.20
N GLY A 149 0.05 -9.15 10.49
CA GLY A 149 -1.37 -8.94 10.79
C GLY A 149 -1.82 -9.87 11.92
N ARG A 150 -2.56 -9.34 12.89
CA ARG A 150 -3.09 -10.15 14.00
C ARG A 150 -4.17 -11.14 13.52
N PRO A 151 -4.41 -12.23 14.26
CA PRO A 151 -5.56 -13.09 14.03
C PRO A 151 -6.87 -12.29 14.08
N GLY A 152 -7.71 -12.42 13.05
CA GLY A 152 -8.94 -11.63 12.89
C GLY A 152 -8.70 -10.17 12.49
N GLY A 153 -7.47 -9.79 12.15
CA GLY A 153 -7.16 -8.51 11.51
C GLY A 153 -7.62 -8.46 10.05
N VAL A 154 -7.64 -7.25 9.49
CA VAL A 154 -8.11 -7.01 8.11
C VAL A 154 -6.95 -6.52 7.24
N ILE A 155 -6.73 -7.16 6.09
CA ILE A 155 -5.77 -6.71 5.08
C ILE A 155 -6.55 -6.28 3.83
N VAL A 156 -6.37 -5.02 3.41
CA VAL A 156 -7.00 -4.47 2.20
C VAL A 156 -5.93 -4.08 1.20
N LEU A 157 -5.92 -4.74 0.04
CA LEU A 157 -4.95 -4.51 -1.02
C LEU A 157 -5.64 -4.10 -2.31
N THR A 158 -5.03 -3.20 -3.07
CA THR A 158 -5.35 -3.06 -4.50
C THR A 158 -4.30 -3.79 -5.33
N VAL A 159 -4.74 -4.60 -6.28
CA VAL A 159 -3.85 -5.40 -7.14
C VAL A 159 -4.16 -5.09 -8.59
N LYS A 160 -3.13 -4.81 -9.40
CA LYS A 160 -3.29 -4.60 -10.84
C LYS A 160 -3.83 -5.89 -11.50
N THR A 161 -4.81 -5.78 -12.38
CA THR A 161 -5.47 -6.95 -13.01
C THR A 161 -4.49 -7.92 -13.68
N ALA A 162 -3.45 -7.41 -14.35
CA ALA A 162 -2.43 -8.25 -14.97
C ALA A 162 -1.64 -9.08 -13.93
N LEU A 163 -1.37 -8.52 -12.75
CA LEU A 163 -0.72 -9.22 -11.65
C LEU A 163 -1.68 -10.23 -11.01
N TRP A 164 -2.96 -9.85 -10.85
CA TRP A 164 -4.03 -10.75 -10.39
C TRP A 164 -4.10 -12.02 -11.23
N SER A 165 -4.21 -11.87 -12.55
CA SER A 165 -4.26 -12.99 -13.51
C SER A 165 -2.91 -13.69 -13.68
N GLY A 166 -1.81 -13.09 -13.25
CA GLY A 166 -0.45 -13.64 -13.33
C GLY A 166 -0.06 -14.56 -12.17
N GLY A 167 -1.03 -15.04 -11.39
CA GLY A 167 -0.81 -15.98 -10.28
C GLY A 167 -1.04 -15.39 -8.89
N PHE A 168 -1.28 -14.08 -8.76
CA PHE A 168 -1.64 -13.49 -7.46
C PHE A 168 -2.99 -14.03 -6.95
N GLY A 169 -3.98 -14.18 -7.84
CA GLY A 169 -5.27 -14.79 -7.47
C GLY A 169 -5.14 -16.24 -7.01
N ASP A 170 -4.22 -17.01 -7.60
CA ASP A 170 -3.93 -18.39 -7.20
C ASP A 170 -3.27 -18.43 -5.82
N ALA A 171 -2.33 -17.52 -5.55
CA ALA A 171 -1.70 -17.39 -4.23
C ALA A 171 -2.72 -17.06 -3.13
N VAL A 172 -3.65 -16.12 -3.41
CA VAL A 172 -4.76 -15.82 -2.48
C VAL A 172 -5.64 -17.05 -2.27
N SER A 173 -5.97 -17.78 -3.34
CA SER A 173 -6.79 -18.99 -3.25
C SER A 173 -6.11 -20.11 -2.44
N ALA A 174 -4.79 -20.27 -2.59
CA ALA A 174 -4.00 -21.23 -1.83
C ALA A 174 -3.98 -20.86 -0.33
N LEU A 175 -3.73 -19.60 0.00
CA LEU A 175 -3.76 -19.11 1.39
C LEU A 175 -5.13 -19.30 2.05
N ALA A 176 -6.22 -19.12 1.28
CA ALA A 176 -7.57 -19.40 1.74
C ALA A 176 -7.79 -20.90 1.96
N GLY A 177 -7.31 -21.75 1.04
CA GLY A 177 -7.37 -23.22 1.17
C GLY A 177 -6.58 -23.76 2.38
N GLU A 178 -5.51 -23.07 2.77
CA GLU A 178 -4.72 -23.35 3.98
C GLU A 178 -5.38 -22.81 5.27
N GLY A 179 -6.48 -22.06 5.16
CA GLY A 179 -7.15 -21.42 6.30
C GLY A 179 -6.37 -20.25 6.90
N ARG A 180 -5.41 -19.68 6.16
CA ARG A 180 -4.60 -18.53 6.60
C ARG A 180 -5.31 -17.19 6.41
N ILE A 181 -6.27 -17.15 5.49
CA ILE A 181 -7.18 -16.03 5.24
C ILE A 181 -8.60 -16.59 5.02
N ALA A 182 -9.62 -15.74 5.20
CA ALA A 182 -11.04 -16.11 5.14
C ALA A 182 -11.81 -15.30 4.10
#